data_AF-A0A6I6AMW8-F1
#
_entry.id   AF-A0A6I6AMW8-F1
#
_cell.length_a   1.000
_cell.length_b   1.000
_cell.length_c   1.000
_cell.angle_alpha   90.00
_cell.angle_beta   90.00
_cell.angle_gamma   90.00
#
_symmetry.space_group_name_H-M   'P 1'
#
loop_
_entity.id
_entity.type
_entity.pdbx_description
1 polymer ?
#
loop_
_entity_poly.entity_id
_entity_poly.type
_entity_poly.pdbx_seq_one_letter_code
_entity_poly.pdbx_strand_id
1 'polypeptide(L)'
;MSEIPEFRERGIVAVHLLQGVIYEEQEEIWSLLLSNESDLTDYFCEIGLSLVIDRTEGMTYLRQFSDDERTGGYERLPRLFRKAPLTYKVPLLCVLLREE
;
A
#
# COMPACT_ATOMS: atom_id res chain seq x y z
N MET A 1 31.44 5.93 8.37
CA MET A 1 31.07 4.86 7.43
C MET A 1 29.70 4.40 7.89
N SER A 2 28.63 4.79 7.20
CA SER A 2 27.28 4.37 7.60
C SER A 2 27.12 2.92 7.21
N GLU A 3 27.07 2.02 8.20
CA GLU A 3 26.65 0.64 8.00
C GLU A 3 25.20 0.67 7.53
N ILE A 4 25.00 0.38 6.25
CA ILE A 4 23.67 0.15 5.71
C ILE A 4 23.16 -1.10 6.44
N PRO A 5 21.99 -1.05 7.08
CA PRO A 5 21.44 -2.21 7.77
C PRO A 5 21.29 -3.39 6.81
N GLU A 6 21.42 -4.61 7.35
CA GLU A 6 21.32 -5.85 6.59
C GLU A 6 20.01 -5.88 5.78
N PHE A 7 20.13 -6.29 4.51
CA PHE A 7 19.01 -6.40 3.62
C PHE A 7 18.01 -7.43 4.16
N ARG A 8 16.78 -6.99 4.38
CA ARG A 8 15.66 -7.86 4.73
C ARG A 8 14.80 -8.06 3.50
N GLU A 9 14.43 -9.31 3.21
CA GLU A 9 13.65 -9.66 2.03
C GLU A 9 12.29 -8.94 1.98
N ARG A 10 11.72 -8.60 3.16
CA ARG A 10 10.55 -7.71 3.27
C ARG A 10 10.67 -6.42 2.45
N GLY A 11 11.89 -5.91 2.25
CA GLY A 11 12.14 -4.68 1.52
C GLY A 11 11.72 -4.76 0.06
N ILE A 12 11.79 -5.94 -0.55
CA ILE A 12 11.35 -6.18 -1.93
C ILE A 12 9.83 -5.95 -2.02
N VAL A 13 9.08 -6.62 -1.14
CA VAL A 13 7.62 -6.52 -1.06
C VAL A 13 7.21 -5.09 -0.71
N ALA A 14 7.91 -4.46 0.23
CA ALA A 14 7.60 -3.11 0.66
C ALA A 14 7.72 -2.09 -0.49
N VAL A 15 8.78 -2.21 -1.31
CA VAL A 15 8.95 -1.34 -2.48
C VAL A 15 7.85 -1.57 -3.51
N HIS A 16 7.48 -2.82 -3.78
CA HIS A 16 6.39 -3.12 -4.72
C HIS A 16 5.04 -2.60 -4.24
N LEU A 17 4.72 -2.75 -2.96
CA LEU A 17 3.48 -2.22 -2.38
C LEU A 17 3.41 -0.68 -2.41
N LEU A 18 4.54 0.01 -2.31
CA LEU A 18 4.61 1.47 -2.45
C LEU A 18 4.52 1.92 -3.91
N GLN A 19 4.91 1.07 -4.86
CA GLN A 19 4.80 1.33 -6.30
C GLN A 19 3.40 1.03 -6.83
N GLY A 20 2.67 0.08 -6.22
CA GLY A 20 1.33 -0.30 -6.66
C GLY A 20 0.76 -1.50 -5.91
N VAL A 21 -0.27 -2.08 -6.51
CA VAL A 21 -0.94 -3.29 -5.99
C VAL A 21 -0.12 -4.52 -6.38
N ILE A 22 -0.02 -5.50 -5.48
CA ILE A 22 0.57 -6.81 -5.76
C ILE A 22 -0.55 -7.80 -6.00
N TYR A 23 -0.45 -8.56 -7.09
CA TYR A 23 -1.42 -9.60 -7.45
C TYR A 23 -0.91 -10.98 -7.07
N GLU A 24 -1.82 -11.91 -6.78
CA GLU A 24 -1.50 -13.31 -6.46
C GLU A 24 -0.78 -14.02 -7.62
N GLU A 25 -1.00 -13.57 -8.86
CA GLU A 25 -0.28 -14.03 -10.07
C GLU A 25 1.24 -13.85 -9.97
N GLN A 26 1.72 -12.94 -9.11
CA GLN A 26 3.13 -12.71 -8.84
C GLN A 26 3.64 -13.67 -7.75
N GLU A 27 3.63 -14.98 -8.03
CA GLU A 27 3.83 -16.06 -7.05
C GLU A 27 5.03 -15.86 -6.12
N GLU A 28 6.18 -15.44 -6.66
CA GLU A 28 7.41 -15.21 -5.88
C GLU A 28 7.24 -14.09 -4.84
N ILE A 29 6.65 -12.96 -5.26
CA ILE A 29 6.42 -11.80 -4.41
C ILE A 29 5.29 -12.07 -3.43
N TRP A 30 4.24 -12.77 -3.87
CA TRP A 30 3.10 -13.15 -3.03
C TRP A 30 3.52 -14.10 -1.91
N SER A 31 4.34 -15.10 -2.22
CA SER A 31 4.91 -16.01 -1.22
C SER A 31 5.78 -15.27 -0.20
N LEU A 32 6.59 -14.31 -0.67
CA LEU A 32 7.42 -13.49 0.19
C LEU A 32 6.60 -12.55 1.07
N LEU A 33 5.51 -12.00 0.53
CA LEU A 33 4.56 -11.16 1.26
C LEU A 33 3.89 -11.94 2.38
N LEU A 34 3.39 -13.14 2.10
CA LEU A 34 2.78 -14.02 3.09
C LEU A 34 3.77 -14.44 4.18
N SER A 35 5.04 -14.62 3.82
CA SER A 35 6.09 -14.97 4.78
C SER A 35 6.51 -13.80 5.69
N ASN A 36 6.31 -12.56 5.24
CA ASN A 36 6.70 -11.34 5.96
C ASN A 36 5.49 -10.48 6.36
N GLU A 37 4.28 -11.04 6.37
CA GLU A 37 3.02 -10.29 6.54
C GLU A 37 3.01 -9.45 7.82
N SER A 38 3.33 -10.05 8.97
CA SER A 38 3.29 -9.36 10.27
C SER A 38 4.27 -8.20 10.31
N ASP A 39 5.50 -8.45 9.87
CA ASP A 39 6.59 -7.47 9.95
C ASP A 39 6.38 -6.32 8.94
N LEU A 40 5.81 -6.60 7.77
CA LEU A 40 5.33 -5.58 6.83
C LEU A 40 4.18 -4.76 7.44
N THR A 41 3.23 -5.42 8.10
CA THR A 41 2.08 -4.75 8.71
C THR A 41 2.52 -3.76 9.80
N ASP A 42 3.42 -4.17 10.68
CA ASP A 42 4.02 -3.28 11.70
C ASP A 42 4.76 -2.11 11.05
N TYR A 43 5.63 -2.39 10.06
CA TYR A 43 6.38 -1.35 9.35
C TYR A 43 5.47 -0.33 8.66
N PHE A 44 4.41 -0.79 7.99
CA PHE A 44 3.45 0.10 7.33
C PHE A 44 2.63 0.89 8.35
N CYS A 45 2.25 0.28 9.46
CA CYS A 45 1.57 0.98 10.56
C CYS A 45 2.41 2.14 11.08
N GLU A 46 3.73 1.97 11.27
CA GLU A 46 4.64 3.03 11.73
C GLU A 46 4.62 4.28 10.81
N ILE A 47 4.44 4.09 9.50
CA ILE A 47 4.35 5.18 8.53
C ILE A 47 2.91 5.65 8.26
N GLY A 48 1.93 5.14 8.99
CA GLY A 48 0.52 5.52 8.88
C GLY A 48 -0.22 4.89 7.70
N LEU A 49 0.23 3.71 7.26
CA LEU A 49 -0.39 2.89 6.22
C LEU A 49 -0.87 1.56 6.81
N SER A 50 -1.92 1.01 6.20
CA SER A 50 -2.49 -0.30 6.53
C SER A 50 -2.27 -1.24 5.35
N LEU A 51 -1.74 -2.42 5.62
CA LEU A 51 -1.66 -3.50 4.65
C LEU A 51 -3.01 -4.20 4.55
N VAL A 52 -3.59 -4.24 3.35
CA VAL A 52 -4.87 -4.93 3.10
C VAL A 52 -4.63 -6.05 2.09
N ILE A 53 -4.78 -7.29 2.55
CA ILE A 53 -4.66 -8.50 1.73
C ILE A 53 -6.07 -8.99 1.42
N ASP A 54 -6.49 -8.83 0.18
CA ASP A 54 -7.75 -9.39 -0.32
C ASP A 54 -7.48 -10.71 -1.03
N ARG A 55 -7.78 -11.82 -0.35
CA ARG A 55 -7.64 -13.18 -0.91
C ARG A 55 -8.78 -13.55 -1.85
N THR A 56 -9.88 -12.79 -1.86
CA THR A 56 -11.03 -13.06 -2.73
C THR A 56 -10.77 -12.50 -4.12
N GLU A 57 -10.22 -11.30 -4.19
CA GLU A 57 -9.80 -10.67 -5.45
C GLU A 57 -8.34 -11.00 -5.82
N GLY A 58 -7.60 -11.69 -4.96
CA GLY A 58 -6.22 -12.10 -5.21
C GLY A 58 -5.26 -10.91 -5.30
N MET A 59 -5.47 -9.88 -4.49
CA MET A 59 -4.67 -8.66 -4.53
C MET A 59 -4.33 -8.13 -3.14
N THR A 60 -3.16 -7.51 -3.03
CA THR A 60 -2.69 -6.84 -1.81
C THR A 60 -2.31 -5.41 -2.11
N TYR A 61 -2.82 -4.48 -1.31
CA TYR A 61 -2.58 -3.05 -1.49
C TYR A 61 -2.39 -2.33 -0.14
N LEU A 62 -1.79 -1.15 -0.22
CA LEU A 62 -1.65 -0.25 0.93
C LEU A 62 -2.81 0.75 0.95
N ARG A 63 -3.44 0.85 2.12
CA ARG A 63 -4.45 1.86 2.40
C ARG A 63 -3.87 2.87 3.39
N GLN A 64 -3.97 4.16 3.07
CA GLN A 64 -3.62 5.18 4.04
C GLN A 64 -4.71 5.30 5.12
N PHE A 65 -4.30 5.48 6.38
CA PHE A 65 -5.25 5.71 7.47
C PHE A 65 -6.17 6.91 7.19
N SER A 66 -7.44 6.70 7.48
CA SER A 66 -8.49 7.71 7.40
C SER A 66 -8.24 8.78 8.45
N ASP A 67 -8.85 9.97 8.29
CA ASP A 67 -8.64 11.06 9.25
C ASP A 67 -9.10 10.68 10.67
N ASP A 68 -10.10 9.79 10.83
CA ASP A 68 -10.53 9.23 12.12
C ASP A 68 -9.53 8.22 12.73
N GLU A 69 -8.84 7.45 11.89
CA GLU A 69 -7.88 6.41 12.31
C GLU A 69 -6.54 7.01 12.74
N ARG A 70 -6.24 8.25 12.34
CA ARG A 70 -4.97 8.95 12.62
C ARG A 70 -4.92 9.57 14.03
N THR A 71 -5.56 8.96 15.01
CA THR A 71 -5.56 9.43 16.41
C THR A 71 -4.27 9.02 17.13
N GLY A 72 -3.79 9.81 18.12
CA GLY A 72 -2.66 9.40 18.97
C GLY A 72 -1.26 9.74 18.45
N GLY A 73 -1.13 10.82 17.66
CA GLY A 73 0.16 11.32 17.15
C GLY A 73 0.40 11.04 15.66
N TYR A 74 -0.38 10.14 15.05
CA TYR A 74 -0.38 9.88 13.61
C TYR A 74 -0.83 11.10 12.76
N GLU A 75 -1.45 12.11 13.37
CA GLU A 75 -1.77 13.40 12.76
C GLU A 75 -0.51 14.15 12.27
N ARG A 76 0.63 13.93 12.93
CA ARG A 76 1.92 14.58 12.59
C ARG A 76 2.60 13.97 11.37
N LEU A 77 2.23 12.76 10.97
CA LEU A 77 2.78 12.12 9.78
C LEU A 77 2.28 12.85 8.52
N PRO A 78 3.18 13.27 7.61
CA PRO A 78 2.76 13.85 6.34
C PRO A 78 2.02 12.78 5.51
N ARG A 79 0.97 13.18 4.76
CA ARG A 79 0.28 12.22 3.89
C ARG A 79 1.20 11.83 2.73
N LEU A 80 1.58 10.55 2.66
CA LEU A 80 2.39 10.01 1.58
C LEU A 80 1.64 10.11 0.24
N PHE A 81 0.35 9.74 0.24
CA PHE A 81 -0.52 9.94 -0.89
C PHE A 81 -1.17 11.33 -0.79
N ARG A 82 -0.70 12.26 -1.62
CA ARG A 82 -1.42 13.52 -1.81
C ARG A 82 -2.76 13.17 -2.44
N LYS A 83 -3.86 13.61 -1.81
CA LYS A 83 -5.18 13.67 -2.47
C LYS A 83 -5.05 14.63 -3.65
N ALA A 84 -4.65 14.13 -4.81
CA ALA A 84 -4.70 14.90 -6.04
C ALA A 84 -6.17 15.04 -6.43
N PRO A 85 -6.70 16.27 -6.63
CA PRO A 85 -8.01 16.40 -7.21
C PRO A 85 -8.00 15.70 -8.56
N LEU A 86 -8.90 14.74 -8.76
CA LEU A 86 -9.11 14.10 -10.06
C LEU A 86 -9.42 15.21 -11.06
N THR A 87 -8.47 15.51 -11.95
CA THR A 87 -8.74 16.41 -13.06
C THR A 87 -9.87 15.79 -13.89
N TYR A 88 -10.81 16.63 -14.32
CA TYR A 88 -12.12 16.36 -14.94
C TYR A 88 -12.19 15.25 -16.03
N LYS A 89 -11.06 14.73 -16.50
CA LYS A 89 -10.97 13.65 -17.51
C LYS A 89 -11.31 12.25 -16.97
N VAL A 90 -11.09 11.97 -15.69
CA VAL A 90 -11.33 10.64 -15.09
C VAL A 90 -12.83 10.32 -14.86
N PRO A 91 -13.68 11.22 -14.33
CA PRO A 91 -15.10 10.91 -14.18
C PRO A 91 -15.80 10.70 -15.53
N LEU A 92 -15.35 11.37 -16.59
CA LEU A 92 -15.82 11.16 -17.96
C LEU A 92 -15.55 9.73 -18.45
N LEU A 93 -14.37 9.17 -18.14
CA LEU A 93 -14.06 7.77 -18.45
C LEU A 93 -14.96 6.81 -17.67
N CYS A 94 -15.18 7.04 -16.38
CA CYS A 94 -16.09 6.22 -15.57
C CYS A 94 -17.55 6.29 -16.03
N VAL A 95 -18.01 7.45 -16.52
CA VAL A 95 -19.35 7.62 -17.11
C VAL A 95 -19.44 6.86 -18.43
N LEU A 96 -18.44 7.01 -19.32
CA LEU A 96 -18.40 6.30 -20.60
C LEU A 96 -18.35 4.77 -20.42
N LEU A 97 -17.65 4.27 -19.40
CA LEU A 97 -17.57 2.84 -19.08
C LEU A 97 -18.82 2.29 -18.36
N ARG A 98 -19.73 3.15 -17.88
CA ARG A 98 -21.01 2.75 -17.26
C ARG A 98 -22.14 2.60 -18.29
N GLU A 99 -21.95 3.12 -19.51
CA GLU A 99 -22.95 3.07 -20.59
C GLU A 99 -22.74 1.95 -21.62
N GLU A 100 -22.01 0.88 -21.28
CA GLU A 100 -22.12 -0.42 -21.97
C GLU A 100 -22.69 -1.49 -21.03
#